data_AF-A0A958EFV0-F1
#
_entry.id   AF-A0A958EFV0-F1
#
_cell.length_a   1.000
_cell.length_b   1.000
_cell.length_c   1.000
_cell.angle_alpha   90.00
_cell.angle_beta   90.00
_cell.angle_gamma   90.00
#
_symmetry.space_group_name_H-M   'P 1'
#
loop_
_entity.id
_entity.type
_entity.pdbx_description
1 polymer ?
#
loop_
_entity_poly.entity_id
_entity_poly.type
_entity_poly.pdbx_seq_one_letter_code
_entity_poly.pdbx_strand_id
1 'polypeptide(L)'
;MKSILYLLAALALLGCNQDKISKLEQENQSLQSDMALLQEEVQLKEDYIQEYTSTINAVYDNLENIRKREGFLAKYSENEGENKVSLQKKMISNIASIDEALQKSRKSLRNLQDKSATFKNKSEALEQTVENLTRAIEEKEKELEQHRADLEDLNRRFTDAETRLASQDELIANQSNRLNTAYYIIGSEKELKEKGIITEEGGFLGLRKTKKLADNFPEEEFVRADIEATDVISIDRNIDGVRLISPHHTDSFHLQQTDDNQTSLEIIDPKEFWKMKYLVILTKG
;
A
#
# COMPACT_ATOMS: atom_id res chain seq x y z
N MET A 1 112.81 7.86 -35.72
CA MET A 1 111.75 7.03 -36.35
C MET A 1 111.11 6.01 -35.40
N LYS A 2 111.83 5.36 -34.47
CA LYS A 2 111.22 4.38 -33.53
C LYS A 2 110.19 4.97 -32.56
N SER A 3 110.37 6.20 -32.05
CA SER A 3 109.38 6.85 -31.16
C SER A 3 108.06 7.26 -31.83
N ILE A 4 108.07 7.50 -33.15
CA ILE A 4 106.86 7.80 -33.92
C ILE A 4 106.03 6.52 -34.12
N LEU A 5 106.71 5.37 -34.25
CA LEU A 5 106.06 4.07 -34.39
C LEU A 5 105.33 3.65 -33.10
N TYR A 6 105.89 3.94 -31.92
CA TYR A 6 105.24 3.66 -30.63
C TYR A 6 104.05 4.57 -30.35
N LEU A 7 104.11 5.84 -30.79
CA LEU A 7 102.99 6.78 -30.65
C LEU A 7 101.80 6.39 -31.55
N LEU A 8 102.07 5.95 -32.78
CA LEU A 8 101.04 5.42 -33.70
C LEU A 8 100.41 4.11 -33.19
N ALA A 9 101.21 3.22 -32.60
CA ALA A 9 100.71 1.99 -32.01
C ALA A 9 99.83 2.24 -30.77
N ALA A 10 100.16 3.24 -29.95
CA ALA A 10 99.33 3.65 -28.81
C ALA A 10 98.00 4.31 -29.23
N LEU A 11 98.00 5.13 -30.30
CA LEU A 11 96.76 5.68 -30.87
C LEU A 11 95.88 4.61 -31.54
N ALA A 12 96.47 3.60 -32.19
CA ALA A 12 95.73 2.50 -32.80
C ALA A 12 95.02 1.62 -31.75
N LEU A 13 95.60 1.45 -30.57
CA LEU A 13 94.98 0.74 -29.45
C LEU A 13 93.83 1.53 -28.80
N LEU A 14 93.86 2.86 -28.83
CA LEU A 14 92.75 3.70 -28.39
C LEU A 14 91.59 3.70 -29.41
N GLY A 15 91.89 3.70 -30.71
CA GLY A 15 90.89 3.66 -31.78
C GLY A 15 90.05 2.37 -31.83
N CYS A 16 90.66 1.20 -31.60
CA CYS A 16 89.94 -0.09 -31.56
C CYS A 16 89.03 -0.25 -30.32
N ASN A 17 89.34 0.43 -29.22
CA ASN A 17 88.43 0.49 -28.07
C ASN A 17 87.27 1.46 -28.29
N GLN A 18 87.48 2.54 -29.07
CA GLN A 18 86.47 3.54 -29.37
C GLN A 18 85.24 2.95 -30.11
N ASP A 19 85.45 2.07 -31.09
CA ASP A 19 84.36 1.42 -31.85
C ASP A 19 83.56 0.41 -31.02
N LYS A 20 84.21 -0.23 -30.05
CA LYS A 20 83.55 -1.17 -29.14
C LYS A 20 82.76 -0.43 -28.06
N ILE A 21 83.30 0.69 -27.57
CA ILE A 21 82.64 1.59 -26.63
C ILE A 21 81.41 2.23 -27.28
N SER A 22 81.51 2.73 -28.52
CA SER A 22 80.38 3.34 -29.23
C SER A 22 79.24 2.35 -29.51
N LYS A 23 79.57 1.09 -29.86
CA LYS A 23 78.56 0.02 -29.96
C LYS A 23 77.87 -0.29 -28.63
N LEU A 24 78.64 -0.39 -27.55
CA LEU A 24 78.09 -0.64 -26.21
C LEU A 24 77.24 0.53 -25.70
N GLU A 25 77.60 1.76 -26.04
CA GLU A 25 76.78 2.96 -25.74
C GLU A 25 75.47 2.93 -26.53
N GLN A 26 75.52 2.61 -27.82
CA GLN A 26 74.33 2.49 -28.66
C GLN A 26 73.39 1.36 -28.19
N GLU A 27 73.94 0.21 -27.79
CA GLU A 27 73.18 -0.90 -27.24
C GLU A 27 72.56 -0.56 -25.87
N ASN A 28 73.29 0.13 -24.99
CA ASN A 28 72.74 0.66 -23.74
C ASN A 28 71.60 1.65 -23.98
N GLN A 29 71.75 2.53 -24.96
CA GLN A 29 70.74 3.54 -25.29
C GLN A 29 69.48 2.88 -25.88
N SER A 30 69.65 1.85 -26.71
CA SER A 30 68.54 1.01 -27.20
C SER A 30 67.82 0.31 -26.04
N LEU A 31 68.57 -0.35 -25.16
CA LEU A 31 68.00 -1.05 -24.00
C LEU A 31 67.26 -0.08 -23.06
N GLN A 32 67.77 1.13 -22.85
CA GLN A 32 67.09 2.16 -22.07
C GLN A 32 65.78 2.60 -22.72
N SER A 33 65.76 2.75 -24.05
CA SER A 33 64.54 3.05 -24.81
C SER A 33 63.52 1.92 -24.70
N ASP A 34 63.96 0.67 -24.84
CA ASP A 34 63.08 -0.50 -24.72
C ASP A 34 62.53 -0.64 -23.29
N MET A 35 63.35 -0.38 -22.26
CA MET A 35 62.90 -0.35 -20.87
C MET A 35 61.86 0.74 -20.62
N ALA A 36 62.02 1.93 -21.22
CA ALA A 36 61.04 3.01 -21.10
C ALA A 36 59.69 2.65 -21.75
N LEU A 37 59.71 2.04 -22.95
CA LEU A 37 58.51 1.56 -23.64
C LEU A 37 57.81 0.44 -22.85
N LEU A 38 58.56 -0.50 -22.29
CA LEU A 38 58.02 -1.55 -21.44
C LEU A 38 57.42 -1.00 -20.14
N GLN A 39 58.06 0.01 -19.53
CA GLN A 39 57.50 0.69 -18.36
C GLN A 39 56.18 1.39 -18.67
N GLU A 40 56.07 2.03 -19.83
CA GLU A 40 54.83 2.65 -20.29
C GLU A 40 53.73 1.59 -20.52
N GLU A 41 54.05 0.45 -21.15
CA GLU A 41 53.10 -0.64 -21.33
C GLU A 41 52.63 -1.25 -19.99
N VAL A 42 53.55 -1.41 -19.02
CA VAL A 42 53.22 -1.90 -17.68
C VAL A 42 52.32 -0.91 -16.94
N GLN A 43 52.62 0.38 -16.99
CA GLN A 43 51.77 1.43 -16.39
C GLN A 43 50.37 1.41 -16.99
N LEU A 44 50.25 1.34 -18.32
CA LEU A 44 48.96 1.23 -18.99
C LEU A 44 48.17 -0.01 -18.58
N LYS A 45 48.84 -1.15 -18.36
CA LYS A 45 48.21 -2.38 -17.85
C LYS A 45 47.80 -2.25 -16.38
N GLU A 46 48.59 -1.57 -15.56
CA GLU A 46 48.33 -1.41 -14.13
C GLU A 46 47.15 -0.46 -13.88
N ASP A 47 47.11 0.67 -14.60
CA ASP A 47 45.95 1.58 -14.64
C ASP A 47 44.69 0.87 -15.11
N TYR A 48 44.81 0.03 -16.14
CA TYR A 48 43.72 -0.81 -16.63
C TYR A 48 43.23 -1.76 -15.54
N ILE A 49 44.11 -2.53 -14.89
CA ILE A 49 43.73 -3.49 -13.84
C ILE A 49 43.07 -2.79 -12.64
N GLN A 50 43.63 -1.66 -12.20
CA GLN A 50 43.12 -0.93 -11.05
C GLN A 50 41.70 -0.41 -11.29
N GLU A 51 41.48 0.22 -12.44
CA GLU A 51 40.18 0.78 -12.81
C GLU A 51 39.13 -0.31 -13.02
N TYR A 52 39.52 -1.44 -13.60
CA TYR A 52 38.66 -2.63 -13.75
C TYR A 52 38.22 -3.18 -12.40
N THR A 53 39.18 -3.36 -11.49
CA THR A 53 38.92 -3.87 -10.14
C THR A 53 37.98 -2.94 -9.38
N SER A 54 38.22 -1.63 -9.48
CA SER A 54 37.36 -0.60 -8.88
C SER A 54 35.92 -0.68 -9.41
N THR A 55 35.76 -0.81 -10.73
CA THR A 55 34.43 -0.84 -11.36
C THR A 55 33.67 -2.14 -11.03
N ILE A 56 34.37 -3.29 -11.01
CA ILE A 56 33.79 -4.58 -10.60
C ILE A 56 33.31 -4.51 -9.14
N ASN A 57 34.12 -3.96 -8.24
CA ASN A 57 33.75 -3.80 -6.84
C ASN A 57 32.52 -2.92 -6.69
N ALA A 58 32.44 -1.81 -7.44
CA ALA A 58 31.25 -0.94 -7.43
C ALA A 58 29.98 -1.67 -7.89
N VAL A 59 30.07 -2.56 -8.89
CA VAL A 59 28.91 -3.38 -9.32
C VAL A 59 28.53 -4.39 -8.24
N TYR A 60 29.50 -5.08 -7.62
CA TYR A 60 29.23 -6.00 -6.51
C TYR A 60 28.58 -5.31 -5.31
N ASP A 61 29.06 -4.14 -4.92
CA ASP A 61 28.48 -3.35 -3.84
C ASP A 61 27.02 -2.97 -4.14
N ASN A 62 26.74 -2.56 -5.39
CA ASN A 62 25.37 -2.27 -5.82
C ASN A 62 24.48 -3.52 -5.78
N LEU A 63 24.96 -4.67 -6.27
CA LEU A 63 24.21 -5.93 -6.26
C LEU A 63 23.94 -6.42 -4.83
N GLU A 64 24.90 -6.26 -3.90
CA GLU A 64 24.67 -6.59 -2.50
C GLU A 64 23.66 -5.64 -1.84
N ASN A 65 23.68 -4.35 -2.20
CA ASN A 65 22.66 -3.41 -1.74
C ASN A 65 21.27 -3.75 -2.28
N ILE A 66 21.17 -4.22 -3.52
CA ILE A 66 19.92 -4.73 -4.11
C ILE A 66 19.43 -5.94 -3.32
N ARG A 67 20.30 -6.94 -3.10
CA ARG A 67 19.96 -8.17 -2.34
C ARG A 67 19.44 -7.86 -0.94
N LYS A 68 20.09 -6.93 -0.22
CA LYS A 68 19.63 -6.49 1.11
C LYS A 68 18.21 -5.92 1.04
N ARG A 69 17.94 -5.06 0.05
CA ARG A 69 16.62 -4.43 -0.15
C ARG A 69 15.53 -5.42 -0.56
N GLU A 70 15.85 -6.38 -1.41
CA GLU A 70 14.96 -7.50 -1.75
C GLU A 70 14.63 -8.34 -0.52
N GLY A 71 15.62 -8.59 0.35
CA GLY A 71 15.39 -9.25 1.64
C GLY A 71 14.43 -8.48 2.56
N PHE A 72 14.38 -7.14 2.47
CA PHE A 72 13.35 -6.36 3.15
C PHE A 72 11.98 -6.54 2.49
N LEU A 73 11.88 -6.53 1.15
CA LEU A 73 10.62 -6.76 0.43
C LEU A 73 10.00 -8.12 0.81
N ALA A 74 10.80 -9.17 0.90
CA ALA A 74 10.34 -10.52 1.25
C ALA A 74 9.82 -10.66 2.69
N LYS A 75 10.37 -9.91 3.66
CA LYS A 75 9.94 -10.00 5.08
C LYS A 75 8.63 -9.28 5.36
N TYR A 76 8.22 -8.35 4.50
CA TYR A 76 7.01 -7.54 4.71
C TYR A 76 5.77 -8.15 4.07
N SER A 77 5.90 -9.13 3.15
CA SER A 77 4.76 -9.94 2.71
C SER A 77 4.20 -10.85 3.81
N GLU A 78 4.94 -11.07 4.91
CA GLU A 78 4.58 -11.99 6.00
C GLU A 78 4.10 -11.29 7.28
N ASN A 79 4.24 -9.96 7.39
CA ASN A 79 3.95 -9.24 8.64
C ASN A 79 2.60 -8.52 8.61
N GLU A 80 1.60 -9.10 9.28
CA GLU A 80 0.22 -8.57 9.35
C GLU A 80 0.04 -7.40 10.35
N GLY A 81 1.07 -7.03 11.12
CA GLY A 81 0.96 -6.11 12.26
C GLY A 81 1.32 -4.62 12.02
N GLU A 82 1.95 -4.25 10.90
CA GLU A 82 2.27 -2.84 10.59
C GLU A 82 1.12 -2.14 9.83
N ASN A 83 0.99 -0.82 10.01
CA ASN A 83 0.07 0.00 9.22
C ASN A 83 0.38 -0.17 7.72
N LYS A 84 -0.55 -0.76 6.96
CA LYS A 84 -0.40 -1.14 5.54
C LYS A 84 0.02 0.02 4.63
N VAL A 85 -0.40 1.26 4.93
CA VAL A 85 0.00 2.45 4.17
C VAL A 85 1.50 2.76 4.36
N SER A 86 2.01 2.59 5.59
CA SER A 86 3.43 2.77 5.88
C SER A 86 4.29 1.68 5.22
N LEU A 87 3.77 0.45 5.16
CA LEU A 87 4.38 -0.68 4.49
C LEU A 87 4.54 -0.43 2.99
N GLN A 88 3.46 0.00 2.33
CA GLN A 88 3.45 0.35 0.92
C GLN A 88 4.49 1.43 0.59
N LYS A 89 4.56 2.49 1.40
CA LYS A 89 5.54 3.57 1.22
C LYS A 89 6.98 3.07 1.31
N LYS A 90 7.27 2.16 2.25
CA LYS A 90 8.58 1.51 2.38
C LYS A 90 8.91 0.65 1.15
N MET A 91 7.95 -0.12 0.64
CA MET A 91 8.14 -0.95 -0.57
C MET A 91 8.45 -0.10 -1.80
N ILE A 92 7.67 0.96 -2.05
CA ILE A 92 7.91 1.91 -3.14
C ILE A 92 9.31 2.54 -3.03
N SER A 93 9.68 2.98 -1.82
CA SER A 93 11.00 3.54 -1.57
C SER A 93 12.12 2.55 -1.87
N ASN A 94 11.97 1.27 -1.47
CA ASN A 94 12.97 0.23 -1.72
C ASN A 94 13.11 -0.09 -3.20
N ILE A 95 12.01 -0.17 -3.95
CA ILE A 95 12.01 -0.40 -5.41
C ILE A 95 12.68 0.75 -6.16
N ALA A 96 12.38 2.02 -5.81
CA ALA A 96 13.06 3.17 -6.41
C ALA A 96 14.57 3.14 -6.15
N SER A 97 14.94 2.72 -4.95
CA SER A 97 16.32 2.53 -4.52
C SER A 97 17.04 1.39 -5.27
N ILE A 98 16.36 0.26 -5.54
CA ILE A 98 16.88 -0.85 -6.35
C ILE A 98 17.08 -0.40 -7.79
N ASP A 99 16.11 0.35 -8.35
CA ASP A 99 16.20 0.91 -9.70
C ASP A 99 17.44 1.81 -9.86
N GLU A 100 17.68 2.71 -8.90
CA GLU A 100 18.87 3.58 -8.90
C GLU A 100 20.18 2.75 -8.88
N ALA A 101 20.24 1.70 -8.06
CA ALA A 101 21.40 0.82 -7.97
C ALA A 101 21.63 0.06 -9.29
N LEU A 102 20.57 -0.43 -9.93
CA LEU A 102 20.66 -1.09 -11.24
C LEU A 102 21.11 -0.12 -12.34
N GLN A 103 20.61 1.11 -12.37
CA GLN A 103 21.06 2.13 -13.30
C GLN A 103 22.55 2.45 -13.14
N LYS A 104 23.04 2.56 -11.90
CA LYS A 104 24.47 2.75 -11.60
C LYS A 104 25.29 1.55 -12.08
N SER A 105 24.85 0.32 -11.78
CA SER A 105 25.52 -0.90 -12.24
C SER A 105 25.60 -1.00 -13.75
N ARG A 106 24.53 -0.66 -14.48
CA ARG A 106 24.54 -0.57 -15.95
C ARG A 106 25.56 0.42 -16.48
N LYS A 107 25.64 1.61 -15.87
CA LYS A 107 26.60 2.64 -16.29
C LYS A 107 28.03 2.17 -16.08
N SER A 108 28.31 1.56 -14.93
CA SER A 108 29.61 0.96 -14.62
C SER A 108 29.97 -0.16 -15.60
N LEU A 109 29.02 -1.04 -15.92
CA LEU A 109 29.21 -2.12 -16.88
C LEU A 109 29.53 -1.62 -18.29
N ARG A 110 28.83 -0.57 -18.77
CA ARG A 110 29.11 0.06 -20.07
C ARG A 110 30.52 0.65 -20.10
N ASN A 111 30.93 1.36 -19.06
CA ASN A 111 32.29 1.89 -18.95
C ASN A 111 33.34 0.76 -19.03
N LEU A 112 33.04 -0.38 -18.40
CA LEU A 112 33.89 -1.58 -18.42
C LEU A 112 33.99 -2.16 -19.84
N GLN A 113 32.86 -2.27 -20.54
CA GLN A 113 32.79 -2.75 -21.92
C GLN A 113 33.55 -1.85 -22.91
N ASP A 114 33.37 -0.53 -22.82
CA ASP A 114 34.04 0.45 -23.68
C ASP A 114 35.56 0.41 -23.50
N LYS A 115 36.01 0.33 -22.24
CA LYS A 115 37.45 0.20 -21.93
C LYS A 115 38.02 -1.14 -22.39
N SER A 116 37.22 -2.21 -22.35
CA SER A 116 37.64 -3.55 -22.81
C SER A 116 37.82 -3.61 -24.31
N ALA A 117 36.97 -2.90 -25.05
CA ALA A 117 37.11 -2.76 -26.50
C ALA A 117 38.41 -2.03 -26.92
N THR A 118 38.93 -1.16 -26.06
CA THR A 118 40.12 -0.33 -26.34
C THR A 118 41.44 -1.09 -26.10
N PHE A 119 41.44 -2.10 -25.22
CA PHE A 119 42.65 -2.85 -24.87
C PHE A 119 42.83 -4.06 -25.79
N LYS A 120 43.97 -4.12 -26.51
CA LYS A 120 44.22 -5.12 -27.57
C LYS A 120 44.49 -6.53 -27.04
N ASN A 121 44.99 -6.64 -25.82
CA ASN A 121 45.27 -7.90 -25.13
C ASN A 121 44.19 -8.14 -24.06
N LYS A 122 43.05 -8.66 -24.51
CA LYS A 122 41.90 -8.94 -23.64
C LYS A 122 42.15 -10.18 -22.79
N SER A 123 41.72 -10.13 -21.54
CA SER A 123 41.72 -11.29 -20.65
C SER A 123 40.38 -12.00 -20.76
N GLU A 124 40.39 -13.28 -21.15
CA GLU A 124 39.20 -14.14 -21.26
C GLU A 124 38.41 -14.20 -19.93
N ALA A 125 39.12 -14.20 -18.79
CA ALA A 125 38.51 -14.17 -17.46
C ALA A 125 37.76 -12.86 -17.17
N LEU A 126 38.25 -11.72 -17.69
CA LEU A 126 37.58 -10.43 -17.55
C LEU A 126 36.33 -10.36 -18.43
N GLU A 127 36.40 -10.90 -19.65
CA GLU A 127 35.23 -11.00 -20.54
C GLU A 127 34.13 -11.86 -19.94
N GLN A 128 34.48 -13.03 -19.38
CA GLN A 128 33.52 -13.87 -18.66
C GLN A 128 32.90 -13.14 -17.45
N THR A 129 33.69 -12.36 -16.72
CA THR A 129 33.17 -11.58 -15.58
C THR A 129 32.17 -10.52 -16.04
N VAL A 130 32.47 -9.79 -17.12
CA VAL A 130 31.55 -8.81 -17.72
C VAL A 130 30.25 -9.48 -18.18
N GLU A 131 30.34 -10.63 -18.85
CA GLU A 131 29.16 -11.37 -19.31
C GLU A 131 28.29 -11.85 -18.14
N ASN A 132 28.91 -12.35 -17.07
CA ASN A 132 28.19 -12.78 -15.87
C ASN A 132 27.51 -11.61 -15.16
N LEU A 133 28.19 -10.46 -15.02
CA LEU A 133 27.60 -9.25 -14.44
C LEU A 133 26.47 -8.70 -15.31
N THR A 134 26.61 -8.79 -16.64
CA THR A 134 25.56 -8.40 -17.59
C THR A 134 24.30 -9.22 -17.36
N ARG A 135 24.42 -10.56 -17.35
CA ARG A 135 23.29 -11.46 -17.08
C ARG A 135 22.64 -11.22 -15.72
N ALA A 136 23.45 -11.04 -14.67
CA ALA A 136 22.93 -10.78 -13.33
C ALA A 136 22.12 -9.48 -13.25
N ILE A 137 22.56 -8.43 -13.95
CA ILE A 137 21.83 -7.15 -14.02
C ILE A 137 20.51 -7.31 -14.79
N GLU A 138 20.53 -8.01 -15.93
CA GLU A 138 19.32 -8.26 -16.74
C GLU A 138 18.27 -9.08 -15.98
N GLU A 139 18.70 -10.11 -15.23
CA GLU A 139 17.81 -10.90 -14.36
C GLU A 139 17.17 -10.02 -13.28
N LYS A 140 17.97 -9.18 -12.61
CA LYS A 140 17.47 -8.27 -11.55
C LYS A 140 16.51 -7.22 -12.09
N GLU A 141 16.65 -6.79 -13.33
CA GLU A 141 15.72 -5.85 -13.96
C GLU A 141 14.38 -6.49 -14.28
N LYS A 142 14.40 -7.76 -14.70
CA LYS A 142 13.18 -8.53 -14.90
C LYS A 142 12.44 -8.74 -13.58
N GLU A 143 13.16 -9.05 -12.50
CA GLU A 143 12.59 -9.14 -11.16
C GLU A 143 12.02 -7.80 -10.67
N LEU A 144 12.73 -6.69 -10.90
CA LEU A 144 12.27 -5.35 -10.55
C LEU A 144 10.96 -5.00 -11.27
N GLU A 145 10.84 -5.34 -12.56
CA GLU A 145 9.62 -5.11 -13.34
C GLU A 145 8.44 -5.94 -12.82
N GLN A 146 8.69 -7.21 -12.46
CA GLN A 146 7.67 -8.03 -11.83
C GLN A 146 7.21 -7.42 -10.49
N HIS A 147 8.14 -6.97 -9.66
CA HIS A 147 7.80 -6.33 -8.38
C HIS A 147 7.01 -5.03 -8.54
N ARG A 148 7.24 -4.26 -9.62
CA ARG A 148 6.41 -3.10 -9.95
C ARG A 148 4.98 -3.50 -10.29
N ALA A 149 4.81 -4.50 -11.14
CA ALA A 149 3.50 -5.03 -11.51
C ALA A 149 2.74 -5.58 -10.30
N ASP A 150 3.43 -6.35 -9.44
CA ASP A 150 2.85 -6.91 -8.21
C ASP A 150 2.39 -5.79 -7.25
N LEU A 151 3.18 -4.71 -7.11
CA LEU A 151 2.80 -3.55 -6.29
C LEU A 151 1.59 -2.80 -6.85
N GLU A 152 1.49 -2.64 -8.16
CA GLU A 152 0.36 -1.98 -8.81
C GLU A 152 -0.93 -2.78 -8.60
N ASP A 153 -0.89 -4.10 -8.81
CA ASP A 153 -2.01 -4.99 -8.57
C ASP A 153 -2.43 -4.98 -7.09
N LEU A 154 -1.46 -5.05 -6.17
CA LEU A 154 -1.72 -4.97 -4.74
C LEU A 154 -2.40 -3.65 -4.35
N ASN A 155 -1.92 -2.52 -4.90
CA ASN A 155 -2.53 -1.21 -4.68
C ASN A 155 -3.97 -1.16 -5.18
N ARG A 156 -4.23 -1.71 -6.37
CA ARG A 156 -5.59 -1.77 -6.93
C ARG A 156 -6.53 -2.60 -6.05
N ARG A 157 -6.09 -3.78 -5.60
CA ARG A 157 -6.86 -4.64 -4.69
C ARG A 157 -7.14 -3.95 -3.36
N PHE A 158 -6.19 -3.18 -2.86
CA PHE A 158 -6.34 -2.41 -1.63
C PHE A 158 -7.43 -1.34 -1.76
N THR A 159 -7.38 -0.52 -2.80
CA THR A 159 -8.41 0.51 -3.05
C THR A 159 -9.81 -0.10 -3.24
N ASP A 160 -9.92 -1.23 -3.95
CA ASP A 160 -11.21 -1.95 -4.09
C ASP A 160 -11.73 -2.46 -2.73
N ALA A 161 -10.86 -3.01 -1.90
CA ALA A 161 -11.23 -3.47 -0.56
C ALA A 161 -11.69 -2.31 0.35
N GLU A 162 -10.97 -1.17 0.35
CA GLU A 162 -11.39 0.03 1.10
C GLU A 162 -12.75 0.54 0.64
N THR A 163 -12.98 0.60 -0.67
CA THR A 163 -14.27 1.02 -1.24
C THR A 163 -15.39 0.10 -0.80
N ARG A 164 -15.17 -1.23 -0.85
CA ARG A 164 -16.16 -2.22 -0.41
C ARG A 164 -16.44 -2.16 1.09
N LEU A 165 -15.44 -1.88 1.92
CA LEU A 165 -15.63 -1.70 3.36
C LEU A 165 -16.49 -0.47 3.64
N ALA A 166 -16.17 0.67 3.02
CA ALA A 166 -16.97 1.89 3.16
C ALA A 166 -18.44 1.69 2.74
N SER A 167 -18.69 1.01 1.62
CA SER A 167 -20.05 0.68 1.18
C SER A 167 -20.76 -0.29 2.14
N GLN A 168 -20.05 -1.28 2.71
CA GLN A 168 -20.63 -2.18 3.69
C GLN A 168 -20.99 -1.47 5.00
N ASP A 169 -20.13 -0.57 5.48
CA ASP A 169 -20.39 0.22 6.68
C ASP A 169 -21.63 1.11 6.49
N GLU A 170 -21.78 1.74 5.32
CA GLU A 170 -22.99 2.51 4.98
C GLU A 170 -24.25 1.61 4.95
N LEU A 171 -24.16 0.43 4.34
CA LEU A 171 -25.25 -0.53 4.30
C LEU A 171 -25.65 -1.01 5.71
N ILE A 172 -24.68 -1.32 6.57
CA ILE A 172 -24.90 -1.71 7.96
C ILE A 172 -25.54 -0.57 8.73
N ALA A 173 -25.06 0.66 8.57
CA ALA A 173 -25.63 1.83 9.22
C ALA A 173 -27.09 2.06 8.80
N ASN A 174 -27.40 1.94 7.50
CA ASN A 174 -28.76 2.08 6.99
C ASN A 174 -29.67 0.95 7.50
N GLN A 175 -29.22 -0.30 7.44
CA GLN A 175 -29.96 -1.45 7.97
C GLN A 175 -30.22 -1.31 9.46
N SER A 176 -29.22 -0.91 10.24
CA SER A 176 -29.35 -0.64 11.67
C SER A 176 -30.40 0.44 11.92
N ASN A 177 -30.32 1.56 11.21
CA ASN A 177 -31.31 2.64 11.32
C ASN A 177 -32.74 2.16 11.00
N ARG A 178 -32.91 1.38 9.93
CA ARG A 178 -34.21 0.79 9.55
C ARG A 178 -34.72 -0.19 10.58
N LEU A 179 -33.86 -1.04 11.15
CA LEU A 179 -34.24 -1.99 12.19
C LEU A 179 -34.65 -1.26 13.46
N ASN A 180 -33.90 -0.22 13.84
CA ASN A 180 -34.09 0.58 15.05
C ASN A 180 -35.19 1.66 14.93
N THR A 181 -35.91 1.74 13.81
CA THR A 181 -37.00 2.70 13.62
C THR A 181 -38.36 2.03 13.85
N ALA A 182 -39.16 2.67 14.70
CA ALA A 182 -40.58 2.42 14.92
C ALA A 182 -41.38 3.73 14.81
N TYR A 183 -42.69 3.66 14.99
CA TYR A 183 -43.61 4.75 14.74
C TYR A 183 -44.75 4.74 15.76
N TYR A 184 -45.19 5.91 16.21
CA TYR A 184 -46.38 6.03 17.06
C TYR A 184 -47.25 7.22 16.67
N ILE A 185 -48.53 7.12 16.99
CA ILE A 185 -49.49 8.22 16.84
C ILE A 185 -50.48 8.20 18.00
N ILE A 186 -50.81 9.40 18.48
CA ILE A 186 -51.78 9.64 19.54
C ILE A 186 -52.87 10.53 18.95
N GLY A 187 -54.12 10.14 19.11
CA GLY A 187 -55.23 10.96 18.60
C GLY A 187 -56.58 10.51 19.10
N SER A 188 -57.56 11.41 18.96
CA SER A 188 -58.95 11.08 19.19
C SER A 188 -59.47 10.14 18.11
N GLU A 189 -60.59 9.49 18.39
CA GLU A 189 -61.22 8.58 17.43
C GLU A 189 -61.53 9.26 16.09
N LYS A 190 -62.00 10.51 16.16
CA LYS A 190 -62.36 11.29 14.99
C LYS A 190 -61.12 11.58 14.14
N GLU A 191 -60.04 12.06 14.76
CA GLU A 191 -58.80 12.39 14.08
C GLU A 191 -58.15 11.15 13.44
N LEU A 192 -58.07 10.05 14.18
CA LEU A 192 -57.46 8.82 13.68
C LEU A 192 -58.27 8.20 12.53
N LYS A 193 -59.60 8.34 12.52
CA LYS A 193 -60.46 7.92 11.39
C LYS A 193 -60.32 8.83 10.18
N GLU A 194 -60.33 10.15 10.39
CA GLU A 194 -60.16 11.14 9.32
C GLU A 194 -58.80 10.99 8.62
N LYS A 195 -57.76 10.65 9.37
CA LYS A 195 -56.42 10.30 8.86
C LYS A 195 -56.31 8.89 8.27
N GLY A 196 -57.36 8.08 8.33
CA GLY A 196 -57.35 6.69 7.82
C GLY A 196 -56.46 5.72 8.61
N ILE A 197 -56.09 6.05 9.86
CA ILE A 197 -55.21 5.25 10.72
C ILE A 197 -55.97 4.07 11.33
N ILE A 198 -57.25 4.28 11.68
CA ILE A 198 -58.09 3.25 12.29
C ILE A 198 -59.36 3.02 11.48
N THR A 199 -59.81 1.77 11.48
CA THR A 199 -61.10 1.34 10.91
C THR A 199 -61.99 0.74 11.99
N GLU A 200 -63.28 0.63 11.69
CA GLU A 200 -64.23 -0.10 12.51
C GLU A 200 -64.64 -1.39 11.80
N GLU A 201 -64.39 -2.53 12.43
CA GLU A 201 -64.73 -3.85 11.88
C GLU A 201 -65.65 -4.64 12.79
N GLY A 202 -66.46 -5.51 12.17
CA GLY A 202 -67.34 -6.46 12.87
C GLY A 202 -68.61 -5.82 13.43
N GLY A 203 -69.44 -6.67 14.06
CA GLY A 203 -70.73 -6.27 14.62
C GLY A 203 -71.91 -6.58 13.69
N PHE A 204 -72.94 -7.21 14.23
CA PHE A 204 -74.20 -7.45 13.50
C PHE A 204 -75.00 -6.14 13.46
N LEU A 205 -75.29 -5.64 12.26
CA LEU A 205 -76.06 -4.39 12.05
C LEU A 205 -75.45 -3.14 12.72
N GLY A 206 -74.12 -3.05 12.82
CA GLY A 206 -73.43 -1.90 13.42
C GLY A 206 -73.39 -1.90 14.95
N LEU A 207 -73.95 -2.92 15.60
CA LEU A 207 -73.83 -3.12 17.03
C LEU A 207 -72.48 -3.79 17.33
N ARG A 208 -71.70 -3.20 18.24
CA ARG A 208 -70.46 -3.79 18.79
C ARG A 208 -69.28 -3.84 17.81
N LYS A 209 -69.13 -2.80 16.97
CA LYS A 209 -67.94 -2.63 16.13
C LYS A 209 -66.67 -2.51 16.99
N THR A 210 -65.59 -3.15 16.55
CA THR A 210 -64.27 -3.07 17.21
C THR A 210 -63.36 -2.16 16.38
N LYS A 211 -62.64 -1.26 17.05
CA LYS A 211 -61.66 -0.38 16.41
C LYS A 211 -60.36 -1.14 16.24
N LYS A 212 -59.75 -1.02 15.07
CA LYS A 212 -58.45 -1.64 14.76
C LYS A 212 -57.60 -0.68 13.92
N LEU A 213 -56.30 -0.93 13.91
CA LEU A 213 -55.39 -0.34 12.92
C LEU A 213 -55.87 -0.73 11.52
N ALA A 214 -55.89 0.22 10.59
CA ALA A 214 -56.23 -0.05 9.20
C ALA A 214 -55.20 -0.98 8.54
N ASP A 215 -55.58 -1.76 7.53
CA ASP A 215 -54.62 -2.61 6.78
C ASP A 215 -53.65 -1.77 5.94
N ASN A 216 -54.10 -0.59 5.48
CA ASN A 216 -53.28 0.41 4.81
C ASN A 216 -53.54 1.76 5.47
N PHE A 217 -52.48 2.45 5.88
CA PHE A 217 -52.56 3.77 6.52
C PHE A 217 -51.41 4.67 6.03
N PRO A 218 -51.58 5.99 6.06
CA PRO A 218 -50.51 6.94 5.74
C PRO A 218 -49.45 6.94 6.85
N GLU A 219 -48.29 6.33 6.59
CA GLU A 219 -47.18 6.27 7.55
C GLU A 219 -46.66 7.66 7.93
N GLU A 220 -46.78 8.64 7.03
CA GLU A 220 -46.38 10.03 7.23
C GLU A 220 -47.12 10.76 8.36
N GLU A 221 -48.26 10.22 8.80
CA GLU A 221 -49.03 10.75 9.93
C GLU A 221 -48.44 10.34 11.29
N PHE A 222 -47.53 9.36 11.31
CA PHE A 222 -46.92 8.87 12.53
C PHE A 222 -45.67 9.67 12.91
N VAL A 223 -45.44 9.78 14.22
CA VAL A 223 -44.19 10.26 14.78
C VAL A 223 -43.19 9.11 14.78
N ARG A 224 -42.00 9.36 14.23
CA ARG A 224 -40.89 8.41 14.25
C ARG A 224 -40.37 8.24 15.68
N ALA A 225 -40.19 6.99 16.10
CA ALA A 225 -39.54 6.59 17.35
C ALA A 225 -38.27 5.80 17.06
N ASP A 226 -37.25 6.02 17.89
CA ASP A 226 -36.05 5.20 17.96
C ASP A 226 -36.28 4.10 18.99
N ILE A 227 -36.18 2.83 18.59
CA ILE A 227 -36.51 1.67 19.43
C ILE A 227 -35.60 1.59 20.66
N GLU A 228 -34.34 2.01 20.56
CA GLU A 228 -33.37 1.96 21.65
C GLU A 228 -33.38 3.21 22.54
N ALA A 229 -33.94 4.33 22.07
CA ALA A 229 -33.97 5.59 22.83
C ALA A 229 -35.37 6.00 23.31
N THR A 230 -36.43 5.39 22.80
CA THR A 230 -37.82 5.72 23.15
C THR A 230 -38.34 4.75 24.21
N ASP A 231 -38.06 5.07 25.47
CA ASP A 231 -38.54 4.28 26.62
C ASP A 231 -39.87 4.80 27.17
N VAL A 232 -40.22 6.06 26.91
CA VAL A 232 -41.40 6.73 27.47
C VAL A 232 -42.11 7.56 26.42
N ILE A 233 -43.44 7.44 26.36
CA ILE A 233 -44.32 8.25 25.51
C ILE A 233 -45.35 8.97 26.39
N SER A 234 -45.29 10.31 26.40
CA SER A 234 -46.23 11.15 27.14
C SER A 234 -47.54 11.34 26.38
N ILE A 235 -48.65 11.26 27.10
CA ILE A 235 -50.01 11.35 26.57
C ILE A 235 -50.78 12.37 27.40
N ASP A 236 -51.29 13.43 26.76
CA ASP A 236 -51.99 14.53 27.44
C ASP A 236 -53.46 14.20 27.73
N ARG A 237 -53.71 13.05 28.39
CA ARG A 237 -55.01 12.61 28.88
C ARG A 237 -54.88 11.84 30.19
N ASN A 238 -55.96 11.81 30.97
CA ASN A 238 -56.08 10.88 32.09
C ASN A 238 -56.08 9.42 31.61
N ILE A 239 -55.68 8.50 32.50
CA ILE A 239 -55.47 7.09 32.14
C ILE A 239 -56.75 6.40 31.62
N ASP A 240 -57.92 6.77 32.15
CA ASP A 240 -59.21 6.22 31.69
C ASP A 240 -59.55 6.59 30.24
N GLY A 241 -58.96 7.68 29.75
CA GLY A 241 -59.08 8.17 28.40
C GLY A 241 -58.13 7.50 27.40
N VAL A 242 -57.15 6.72 27.86
CA VAL A 242 -56.09 6.15 27.01
C VAL A 242 -56.39 4.70 26.65
N ARG A 243 -56.32 4.36 25.35
CA ARG A 243 -56.44 2.97 24.87
C ARG A 243 -55.50 2.71 23.71
N LEU A 244 -54.73 1.63 23.78
CA LEU A 244 -53.95 1.16 22.64
C LEU A 244 -54.86 0.40 21.68
N ILE A 245 -54.75 0.70 20.39
CA ILE A 245 -55.51 0.05 19.32
C ILE A 245 -54.64 -0.94 18.55
N SER A 246 -53.35 -0.66 18.42
CA SER A 246 -52.38 -1.60 17.86
C SER A 246 -52.07 -2.72 18.88
N PRO A 247 -51.83 -3.95 18.41
CA PRO A 247 -51.48 -5.05 19.30
C PRO A 247 -50.03 -4.90 19.78
N HIS A 248 -49.84 -4.71 21.08
CA HIS A 248 -48.53 -4.81 21.75
C HIS A 248 -48.67 -5.74 22.95
N HIS A 249 -47.59 -6.48 23.29
CA HIS A 249 -47.61 -7.41 24.41
C HIS A 249 -47.83 -6.63 25.72
N THR A 250 -48.79 -7.04 26.55
CA THR A 250 -49.13 -6.28 27.78
C THR A 250 -48.00 -6.24 28.80
N ASP A 251 -47.11 -7.23 28.76
CA ASP A 251 -45.97 -7.32 29.67
C ASP A 251 -44.74 -6.53 29.17
N SER A 252 -44.84 -5.89 28.00
CA SER A 252 -43.73 -5.09 27.45
C SER A 252 -43.89 -3.58 27.68
N PHE A 253 -44.99 -3.14 28.30
CA PHE A 253 -45.22 -1.73 28.66
C PHE A 253 -46.19 -1.58 29.85
N HIS A 254 -46.17 -0.41 30.49
CA HIS A 254 -47.14 -0.01 31.51
C HIS A 254 -47.66 1.41 31.27
N LEU A 255 -48.93 1.65 31.62
CA LEU A 255 -49.51 2.98 31.65
C LEU A 255 -49.52 3.50 33.08
N GLN A 256 -48.95 4.69 33.30
CA GLN A 256 -48.93 5.35 34.59
C GLN A 256 -49.52 6.74 34.47
N GLN A 257 -50.55 7.04 35.24
CA GLN A 257 -51.04 8.41 35.34
C GLN A 257 -50.00 9.26 36.10
N THR A 258 -49.52 10.32 35.46
CA THR A 258 -48.51 11.23 36.03
C THR A 258 -49.14 12.50 36.61
N ASP A 259 -50.33 12.90 36.12
CA ASP A 259 -51.12 14.04 36.60
C ASP A 259 -52.62 13.84 36.27
N ASP A 260 -53.51 14.72 36.74
CA ASP A 260 -54.96 14.70 36.52
C ASP A 260 -55.36 14.58 35.05
N ASN A 261 -54.56 15.13 34.13
CA ASN A 261 -54.79 15.06 32.69
C ASN A 261 -53.56 14.60 31.90
N GLN A 262 -52.67 13.79 32.51
CA GLN A 262 -51.47 13.29 31.85
C GLN A 262 -51.19 11.83 32.23
N THR A 263 -50.83 11.04 31.21
CA THR A 263 -50.46 9.63 31.34
C THR A 263 -49.16 9.38 30.59
N SER A 264 -48.30 8.55 31.18
CA SER A 264 -47.08 8.06 30.56
C SER A 264 -47.29 6.60 30.12
N LEU A 265 -46.86 6.26 28.90
CA LEU A 265 -46.63 4.89 28.49
C LEU A 265 -45.14 4.60 28.62
N GLU A 266 -44.79 3.75 29.59
CA GLU A 266 -43.42 3.30 29.83
C GLU A 266 -43.20 1.94 29.17
N ILE A 267 -42.19 1.85 28.31
CA ILE A 267 -41.81 0.65 27.56
C ILE A 267 -40.73 -0.07 28.37
N ILE A 268 -41.06 -1.26 28.88
CA ILE A 268 -40.17 -2.03 29.78
C ILE A 268 -39.40 -3.14 29.05
N ASP A 269 -39.89 -3.56 27.88
CA ASP A 269 -39.15 -4.42 26.94
C ASP A 269 -39.33 -3.86 25.52
N PRO A 270 -38.42 -2.98 25.07
CA PRO A 270 -38.50 -2.37 23.74
C PRO A 270 -38.49 -3.41 22.61
N LYS A 271 -37.78 -4.53 22.77
CA LYS A 271 -37.70 -5.56 21.71
C LYS A 271 -39.01 -6.30 21.57
N GLU A 272 -39.66 -6.66 22.68
CA GLU A 272 -40.97 -7.30 22.65
C GLU A 272 -42.07 -6.31 22.21
N PHE A 273 -42.01 -5.07 22.72
CA PHE A 273 -42.98 -4.01 22.41
C PHE A 273 -42.96 -3.65 20.92
N TRP A 274 -41.77 -3.45 20.34
CA TRP A 274 -41.61 -3.02 18.95
C TRP A 274 -41.53 -4.17 17.93
N LYS A 275 -41.91 -5.41 18.31
CA LYS A 275 -42.25 -6.46 17.32
C LYS A 275 -43.33 -5.96 16.35
N MET A 276 -44.24 -5.14 16.84
CA MET A 276 -45.17 -4.35 16.05
C MET A 276 -44.64 -2.92 15.96
N LYS A 277 -44.22 -2.50 14.76
CA LYS A 277 -43.53 -1.21 14.54
C LYS A 277 -44.41 0.04 14.64
N TYR A 278 -45.74 -0.13 14.65
CA TYR A 278 -46.70 0.98 14.67
C TYR A 278 -47.55 0.91 15.94
N LEU A 279 -47.40 1.94 16.77
CA LEU A 279 -48.18 2.14 17.98
C LEU A 279 -49.30 3.15 17.72
N VAL A 280 -50.55 2.75 17.95
CA VAL A 280 -51.72 3.65 17.86
C VAL A 280 -52.38 3.79 19.21
N ILE A 281 -52.37 5.00 19.74
CA ILE A 281 -52.99 5.34 21.01
C ILE A 281 -54.23 6.19 20.75
N LEU A 282 -55.37 5.63 21.09
CA LEU A 282 -56.65 6.31 21.07
C LEU A 282 -56.83 7.09 22.39
N THR A 283 -57.12 8.38 22.26
CA THR A 283 -57.55 9.23 23.37
C THR A 283 -59.06 9.46 23.32
N LYS A 284 -59.74 9.35 24.46
CA LYS A 284 -61.10 9.84 24.62
C LYS A 284 -61.03 11.31 25.04
N GLY A 285 -61.85 12.13 24.38
CA GLY A 285 -62.15 13.49 24.83
C GLY A 285 -63.19 13.47 25.94
#